data_AF-W2ZAB7-F1
#
_entry.id   AF-W2ZAB7-F1
#
_cell.length_a   1.000
_cell.length_b   1.000
_cell.length_c   1.000
_cell.angle_alpha   90.00
_cell.angle_beta   90.00
_cell.angle_gamma   90.00
#
_symmetry.space_group_name_H-M   'P 1'
#
loop_
_entity.id
_entity.type
_entity.pdbx_description
1 polymer ?
#
loop_
_entity_poly.entity_id
_entity_poly.type
_entity_poly.pdbx_seq_one_letter_code
_entity_poly.pdbx_strand_id
1 'polypeptide(L)'
;MNEQTLRGRARRGPNRLPHRTVYVTLKDLAVSLQAAINDFRASKKDECKDIQKAPEVVDLTSTLSSSDGKTLAVWVTPHLEPFSSECVHTMTTFYEITRSCDWWERDLNWITQDWMKVTGRPIEFFAARTDSDGKAAPEAKQRLTHLSSEVSAMFSSTCCHTKFYHKDPTKGIFFQEVVGYVADRAWLNDAVLNYALDIITTSHVGVHVLSSFVADQRTFLSPPRAKLFSMRFVILLINIVSSHWTLIVVAVHRHGTITVHMYDPLCTTGYRKRMEKIWTAKLLPYLRAWHSQWESQVARKEEHPFPADVDIEWLMSPMQPDGYSRRVMGAAMAYSFIYGGCGFTVDAITRDVVKVMRLRFLWVILCGSHVEPIEESLQTEAKRIGKQITAAFGKGSKKIWN
;
A
#
# COMPACT_ATOMS: atom_id res chain seq x y z
N MET A 1 17.63 26.54 56.49
CA MET A 1 16.69 25.57 57.12
C MET A 1 17.21 24.20 56.72
N ASN A 2 17.87 23.49 57.64
CA ASN A 2 18.92 22.50 57.37
C ASN A 2 18.45 21.04 57.29
N GLU A 3 18.91 20.38 56.23
CA GLU A 3 19.34 19.00 55.95
C GLU A 3 19.35 17.85 56.99
N GLN A 4 18.74 17.93 58.18
CA GLN A 4 18.91 16.91 59.23
C GLN A 4 17.67 16.19 59.77
N THR A 5 16.48 16.35 59.17
CA THR A 5 15.25 15.71 59.70
C THR A 5 14.78 14.45 58.98
N LEU A 6 15.54 13.90 58.02
CA LEU A 6 15.10 12.72 57.24
C LEU A 6 16.08 11.53 57.20
N ARG A 7 17.01 11.43 58.15
CA ARG A 7 17.77 10.19 58.40
C ARG A 7 17.53 9.71 59.83
N GLY A 8 16.53 8.83 59.99
CA GLY A 8 16.22 8.29 61.31
C GLY A 8 15.19 7.17 61.36
N ARG A 9 15.11 6.30 60.35
CA ARG A 9 14.52 4.95 60.50
C ARG A 9 15.01 4.04 59.36
N ALA A 10 16.18 3.45 59.58
CA ALA A 10 16.65 2.32 58.81
C ALA A 10 16.35 1.02 59.56
N ARG A 11 16.05 -0.03 58.78
CA ARG A 11 16.12 -1.48 59.06
C ARG A 11 14.81 -2.20 59.45
N ARG A 12 14.07 -2.64 58.43
CA ARG A 12 13.90 -4.05 57.99
C ARG A 12 13.12 -4.01 56.65
N GLY A 13 13.66 -4.61 55.59
CA GLY A 13 13.10 -4.51 54.22
C GLY A 13 11.70 -5.14 54.07
N PRO A 14 10.96 -4.78 53.01
CA PRO A 14 10.62 -5.82 52.04
C PRO A 14 10.57 -5.33 50.56
N ASN A 15 10.86 -6.28 49.66
CA ASN A 15 10.36 -6.39 48.28
C ASN A 15 10.27 -5.11 47.42
N ARG A 16 11.31 -4.89 46.60
CA ARG A 16 11.13 -4.16 45.33
C ARG A 16 10.18 -4.97 44.45
N LEU A 17 8.92 -4.54 44.35
CA LEU A 17 8.00 -5.07 43.35
C LEU A 17 8.53 -4.69 41.95
N PRO A 18 8.56 -5.63 40.99
CA PRO A 18 8.97 -5.32 39.62
C PRO A 18 8.02 -4.28 39.01
N HIS A 19 8.57 -3.28 38.34
CA HIS A 19 7.80 -2.30 37.59
C HIS A 19 6.99 -3.02 36.51
N ARG A 20 5.67 -3.05 36.70
CA ARG A 20 4.71 -3.67 35.79
C ARG A 20 4.07 -2.58 34.95
N THR A 21 4.31 -2.61 33.64
CA THR A 21 3.66 -1.70 32.68
C THR A 21 2.39 -2.36 32.13
N VAL A 22 1.29 -1.61 32.10
CA VAL A 22 -0.03 -2.09 31.66
C VAL A 22 -0.24 -1.77 30.19
N TYR A 23 -0.56 -2.77 29.38
CA TYR A 23 -1.02 -2.58 27.99
C TYR A 23 -2.39 -3.24 27.82
N VAL A 24 -3.30 -2.56 27.12
CA VAL A 24 -4.67 -3.02 26.88
C VAL A 24 -4.73 -3.68 25.50
N THR A 25 -5.10 -4.97 25.42
CA THR A 25 -5.05 -5.77 24.18
C THR A 25 -6.25 -6.72 24.04
N LEU A 26 -6.57 -7.18 22.83
CA LEU A 26 -7.63 -8.19 22.61
C LEU A 26 -7.29 -9.55 23.24
N LYS A 27 -8.31 -10.24 23.78
CA LYS A 27 -8.14 -11.54 24.46
C LYS A 27 -7.45 -12.59 23.58
N ASP A 28 -7.82 -12.60 22.30
CA ASP A 28 -7.30 -13.52 21.29
C ASP A 28 -5.90 -13.16 20.77
N LEU A 29 -5.28 -12.12 21.31
CA LEU A 29 -3.91 -11.72 21.00
C LEU A 29 -2.96 -12.05 22.17
N ALA A 30 -3.41 -11.80 23.41
CA ALA A 30 -2.63 -12.08 24.61
C ALA A 30 -2.23 -13.58 24.73
N VAL A 31 -3.14 -14.49 24.40
CA VAL A 31 -2.89 -15.94 24.48
C VAL A 31 -1.95 -16.46 23.36
N SER A 32 -1.67 -15.65 22.31
CA SER A 32 -0.92 -16.00 21.07
C SER A 32 0.52 -15.78 21.39
N LEU A 33 0.75 -14.59 21.96
CA LEU A 33 2.03 -14.18 22.50
C LEU A 33 2.45 -15.12 23.61
N GLN A 34 1.53 -15.56 24.48
CA GLN A 34 1.85 -16.56 25.50
C GLN A 34 2.25 -17.91 24.90
N ALA A 35 1.54 -18.38 23.87
CA ALA A 35 1.86 -19.62 23.18
C ALA A 35 3.23 -19.54 22.48
N ALA A 36 3.50 -18.46 21.75
CA ALA A 36 4.78 -18.22 21.07
C ALA A 36 5.97 -18.14 22.05
N ILE A 37 5.77 -17.50 23.21
CA ILE A 37 6.78 -17.47 24.27
C ILE A 37 7.04 -18.87 24.84
N ASN A 38 5.99 -19.67 25.02
CA ASN A 38 6.14 -21.05 25.50
C ASN A 38 6.87 -21.94 24.49
N ASP A 39 6.59 -21.78 23.19
CA ASP A 39 7.29 -22.49 22.13
C ASP A 39 8.76 -22.07 22.02
N PHE A 40 9.06 -20.77 22.16
CA PHE A 40 10.42 -20.27 22.25
C PHE A 40 11.17 -20.91 23.44
N ARG A 41 10.53 -20.98 24.62
CA ARG A 41 11.08 -21.66 25.81
C ARG A 41 11.37 -23.14 25.55
N ALA A 42 10.46 -23.84 24.87
CA ALA A 42 10.64 -25.24 24.51
C ALA A 42 11.84 -25.43 23.56
N SER A 43 11.94 -24.60 22.51
CA SER A 43 13.05 -24.66 21.55
C SER A 43 14.43 -24.35 22.17
N LYS A 44 14.48 -23.41 23.12
CA LYS A 44 15.73 -23.07 23.84
C LYS A 44 16.10 -24.08 24.92
N LYS A 45 15.14 -24.86 25.42
CA LYS A 45 15.41 -25.96 26.36
C LYS A 45 16.15 -27.11 25.67
N ASP A 46 15.95 -27.29 24.36
CA ASP A 46 16.64 -28.30 23.56
C ASP A 46 18.03 -27.84 23.09
N GLU A 47 18.26 -26.54 22.88
CA GLU A 47 19.58 -25.97 22.52
C GLU A 47 20.50 -25.73 23.73
N CYS A 48 19.95 -25.50 24.93
CA CYS A 48 20.71 -25.05 26.10
C CYS A 48 21.16 -26.22 27.01
N LYS A 49 21.88 -27.19 26.43
CA LYS A 49 22.67 -28.14 27.25
C LYS A 49 24.08 -27.62 27.58
N ASP A 50 24.58 -26.59 26.89
CA ASP A 50 26.02 -26.24 26.97
C ASP A 50 26.39 -24.76 27.19
N ILE A 51 25.50 -23.84 27.59
CA ILE A 51 25.91 -22.45 27.89
C ILE A 51 25.28 -21.91 29.18
N GLN A 52 26.12 -21.54 30.14
CA GLN A 52 25.78 -20.92 31.46
C GLN A 52 25.23 -19.48 31.37
N LYS A 53 24.45 -19.12 30.34
CA LYS A 53 23.66 -17.90 30.32
C LYS A 53 22.23 -18.26 29.93
N ALA A 54 21.35 -18.29 30.94
CA ALA A 54 19.92 -18.35 30.70
C ALA A 54 19.51 -17.17 29.80
N PRO A 55 18.74 -17.38 28.73
CA PRO A 55 18.20 -16.26 27.95
C PRO A 55 17.31 -15.40 28.86
N GLU A 56 17.43 -14.07 28.78
CA GLU A 56 16.55 -13.15 29.49
C GLU A 56 15.09 -13.41 29.06
N VAL A 57 14.27 -13.77 30.05
CA VAL A 57 12.93 -14.32 29.83
C VAL A 57 11.90 -13.19 29.77
N VAL A 58 11.11 -13.14 28.71
CA VAL A 58 9.87 -12.34 28.70
C VAL A 58 8.75 -13.17 29.33
N ASP A 59 8.12 -12.64 30.38
CA ASP A 59 6.95 -13.26 31.03
C ASP A 59 5.73 -12.35 30.80
N LEU A 60 4.83 -12.78 29.93
CA LEU A 60 3.54 -12.11 29.76
C LEU A 60 2.59 -12.66 30.83
N THR A 61 2.02 -11.79 31.64
CA THR A 61 0.83 -12.15 32.42
C THR A 61 -0.35 -11.42 31.81
N SER A 62 -1.50 -12.08 31.62
CA SER A 62 -2.70 -11.41 31.13
C SER A 62 -3.74 -11.34 32.24
N THR A 63 -4.34 -10.17 32.47
CA THR A 63 -5.53 -10.04 33.34
C THR A 63 -6.67 -9.41 32.57
N LEU A 64 -7.91 -9.79 32.87
CA LEU A 64 -9.06 -9.10 32.28
C LEU A 64 -9.04 -7.62 32.68
N SER A 65 -9.19 -6.74 31.69
CA SER A 65 -9.52 -5.34 31.91
C SER A 65 -10.83 -5.28 32.70
N SER A 66 -10.84 -4.55 33.82
CA SER A 66 -12.01 -4.45 34.69
C SER A 66 -13.19 -3.70 34.06
N SER A 67 -13.02 -3.09 32.88
CA SER A 67 -14.02 -2.20 32.29
C SER A 67 -14.92 -2.81 31.22
N ASP A 68 -14.55 -3.91 30.54
CA ASP A 68 -15.34 -4.40 29.39
C ASP A 68 -15.45 -5.93 29.24
N GLY A 69 -14.72 -6.72 30.04
CA GLY A 69 -14.76 -8.20 30.00
C GLY A 69 -14.30 -8.83 28.67
N LYS A 70 -13.89 -8.05 27.67
CA LYS A 70 -13.45 -8.48 26.34
C LYS A 70 -11.96 -8.22 26.10
N THR A 71 -11.40 -7.28 26.83
CA THR A 71 -10.03 -6.81 26.63
C THR A 71 -9.11 -7.36 27.71
N LEU A 72 -8.02 -8.01 27.33
CA LEU A 72 -6.97 -8.49 28.23
C LEU A 72 -5.89 -7.42 28.38
N ALA A 73 -5.63 -7.00 29.62
CA ALA A 73 -4.42 -6.28 29.95
C ALA A 73 -3.24 -7.25 29.90
N VAL A 74 -2.30 -7.06 28.96
CA VAL A 74 -1.05 -7.81 28.89
C VAL A 74 0.00 -7.06 29.68
N TRP A 75 0.53 -7.72 30.69
CA TRP A 75 1.62 -7.27 31.52
C TRP A 75 2.89 -7.86 30.96
N VAL A 76 3.72 -7.01 30.37
CA VAL A 76 5.10 -7.38 30.09
C VAL A 76 5.83 -7.30 31.42
N THR A 77 6.16 -8.44 32.02
CA THR A 77 7.09 -8.47 33.16
C THR A 77 8.49 -8.48 32.54
N PRO A 78 9.23 -7.37 32.57
CA PRO A 78 10.50 -7.32 31.88
C PRO A 78 11.55 -8.02 32.75
N HIS A 79 12.24 -9.01 32.19
CA HIS A 79 13.69 -9.03 32.38
C HIS A 79 14.40 -8.07 31.40
N LEU A 80 13.64 -7.39 30.52
CA LEU A 80 14.16 -6.34 29.64
C LEU A 80 14.32 -5.02 30.41
N GLU A 81 15.47 -4.36 30.30
CA GLU A 81 15.58 -2.98 30.79
C GLU A 81 14.50 -2.11 30.12
N PRO A 82 13.67 -1.38 30.89
CA PRO A 82 12.74 -0.39 30.34
C PRO A 82 13.50 0.58 29.43
N PHE A 83 12.97 0.86 28.24
CA PHE A 83 13.61 1.72 27.22
C PHE A 83 14.88 1.15 26.57
N SER A 84 15.19 -0.14 26.75
CA SER A 84 16.13 -0.83 25.87
C SER A 84 15.63 -0.79 24.42
N SER A 85 16.56 -0.77 23.47
CA SER A 85 16.25 -0.81 22.03
C SER A 85 15.38 -2.02 21.67
N GLU A 86 15.62 -3.16 22.31
CA GLU A 86 14.86 -4.39 22.11
C GLU A 86 13.41 -4.29 22.60
N CYS A 87 13.20 -3.67 23.76
CA CYS A 87 11.86 -3.38 24.28
C CYS A 87 11.08 -2.43 23.35
N VAL A 88 11.72 -1.34 22.90
CA VAL A 88 11.12 -0.38 21.96
C VAL A 88 10.81 -1.03 20.62
N HIS A 89 11.71 -1.86 20.09
CA HIS A 89 11.51 -2.57 18.82
C HIS A 89 10.37 -3.58 18.90
N THR A 90 10.31 -4.37 19.97
CA THR A 90 9.24 -5.34 20.21
C THR A 90 7.88 -4.65 20.34
N MET A 91 7.81 -3.54 21.09
CA MET A 91 6.60 -2.74 21.20
C MET A 91 6.17 -2.15 19.85
N THR A 92 7.12 -1.60 19.08
CA THR A 92 6.83 -1.03 17.76
C THR A 92 6.25 -2.10 16.84
N THR A 93 6.90 -3.26 16.76
CA THR A 93 6.44 -4.42 15.98
C THR A 93 5.03 -4.86 16.41
N PHE A 94 4.75 -4.91 17.71
CA PHE A 94 3.42 -5.24 18.23
C PHE A 94 2.33 -4.27 17.76
N TYR A 95 2.58 -2.97 17.85
CA TYR A 95 1.63 -1.95 17.39
C TYR A 95 1.44 -1.98 15.87
N GLU A 96 2.49 -2.26 15.11
CA GLU A 96 2.42 -2.42 13.65
C GLU A 96 1.57 -3.62 13.25
N ILE A 97 1.74 -4.77 13.93
CA ILE A 97 0.91 -5.97 13.70
C ILE A 97 -0.55 -5.68 14.06
N THR A 98 -0.80 -5.07 15.22
CA THR A 98 -2.17 -4.75 15.66
C THR A 98 -2.88 -3.85 14.65
N ARG A 99 -2.20 -2.78 14.21
CA ARG A 99 -2.72 -1.88 13.18
C ARG A 99 -2.99 -2.60 11.85
N SER A 100 -2.13 -3.55 11.48
CA SER A 100 -2.30 -4.34 10.26
C SER A 100 -3.53 -5.26 10.33
N CYS A 101 -3.82 -5.83 11.51
CA CYS A 101 -5.05 -6.60 11.74
C CYS A 101 -6.29 -5.72 11.60
N ASP A 102 -6.29 -4.52 12.20
CA ASP A 102 -7.42 -3.57 12.07
C ASP A 102 -7.67 -3.17 10.61
N TRP A 103 -6.58 -2.95 9.85
CA TRP A 103 -6.66 -2.66 8.42
C TRP A 103 -7.20 -3.84 7.63
N TRP A 104 -6.74 -5.06 7.92
CA TRP A 104 -7.23 -6.27 7.27
C TRP A 104 -8.73 -6.48 7.50
N GLU A 105 -9.20 -6.33 8.75
CA GLU A 105 -10.62 -6.51 9.09
C GLU A 105 -11.49 -5.45 8.40
N ARG A 106 -11.07 -4.18 8.45
CA ARG A 106 -11.76 -3.09 7.77
C ARG A 106 -11.86 -3.33 6.26
N ASP A 107 -10.76 -3.71 5.64
CA ASP A 107 -10.70 -3.96 4.21
C ASP A 107 -11.59 -5.16 3.84
N LEU A 108 -11.54 -6.25 4.62
CA LEU A 108 -12.39 -7.42 4.39
C LEU A 108 -13.89 -7.11 4.54
N ASN A 109 -14.26 -6.31 5.54
CA ASN A 109 -15.64 -5.84 5.71
C ASN A 109 -16.12 -5.03 4.50
N TRP A 110 -15.26 -4.20 3.92
CA TRP A 110 -15.58 -3.47 2.69
C TRP A 110 -15.65 -4.39 1.46
N ILE A 111 -14.74 -5.36 1.34
CA ILE A 111 -14.73 -6.33 0.24
C ILE A 111 -15.99 -7.20 0.28
N THR A 112 -16.47 -7.59 1.46
CA THR A 112 -17.62 -8.49 1.63
C THR A 112 -18.97 -7.77 1.66
N GLN A 113 -18.99 -6.45 1.43
CA GLN A 113 -20.23 -5.68 1.34
C GLN A 113 -21.15 -6.18 0.21
N ASP A 114 -22.41 -5.75 0.23
CA ASP A 114 -23.39 -6.07 -0.80
C ASP A 114 -23.12 -5.29 -2.11
N TRP A 115 -22.35 -5.89 -3.02
CA TRP A 115 -22.02 -5.32 -4.33
C TRP A 115 -23.20 -5.17 -5.28
N MET A 116 -24.35 -5.81 -5.02
CA MET A 116 -25.55 -5.62 -5.83
C MET A 116 -26.17 -4.23 -5.64
N LYS A 117 -25.86 -3.56 -4.52
CA LYS A 117 -26.29 -2.19 -4.22
C LYS A 117 -25.40 -1.11 -4.82
N VAL A 118 -24.20 -1.46 -5.28
CA VAL A 118 -23.25 -0.51 -5.89
C VAL A 118 -23.71 -0.12 -7.29
N THR A 119 -23.76 1.19 -7.55
CA THR A 119 -24.32 1.77 -8.78
C THR A 119 -23.30 2.31 -9.77
N GLY A 120 -22.00 2.18 -9.49
CA GLY A 120 -20.94 2.81 -10.28
C GLY A 120 -20.71 2.16 -11.65
N ARG A 121 -21.27 2.75 -12.73
CA ARG A 121 -20.98 2.43 -14.15
C ARG A 121 -21.31 3.59 -15.09
N PRO A 122 -20.72 3.65 -16.30
CA PRO A 122 -19.59 2.87 -16.83
C PRO A 122 -18.21 3.47 -16.45
N ILE A 123 -17.18 2.62 -16.37
CA ILE A 123 -15.78 3.05 -16.17
C ILE A 123 -14.80 2.03 -16.77
N GLU A 124 -13.79 2.50 -17.50
CA GLU A 124 -12.84 1.66 -18.28
C GLU A 124 -11.74 1.05 -17.41
N PHE A 125 -11.43 1.65 -16.26
CA PHE A 125 -10.27 1.28 -15.46
C PHE A 125 -10.30 -0.22 -15.10
N PHE A 126 -9.34 -0.95 -15.68
CA PHE A 126 -9.22 -2.41 -15.62
C PHE A 126 -10.48 -3.21 -16.01
N ALA A 127 -11.41 -2.61 -16.76
CA ALA A 127 -12.65 -3.24 -17.15
C ALA A 127 -12.40 -4.47 -18.05
N ALA A 128 -11.59 -4.34 -19.10
CA ALA A 128 -11.17 -5.44 -19.96
C ALA A 128 -10.52 -6.58 -19.16
N ARG A 129 -9.56 -6.23 -18.27
CA ARG A 129 -8.81 -7.22 -17.48
C ARG A 129 -9.66 -8.00 -16.49
N THR A 130 -10.74 -7.39 -16.03
CA THR A 130 -11.65 -8.00 -15.06
C THR A 130 -12.86 -8.61 -15.74
N ASP A 131 -12.87 -8.77 -17.07
CA ASP A 131 -14.05 -9.16 -17.86
C ASP A 131 -15.28 -8.39 -17.37
N SER A 132 -15.23 -7.06 -17.45
CA SER A 132 -16.34 -6.18 -17.08
C SER A 132 -16.77 -5.24 -18.22
N ASP A 133 -16.02 -5.21 -19.32
CA ASP A 133 -16.32 -4.37 -20.47
C ASP A 133 -17.59 -4.82 -21.19
N GLY A 134 -18.38 -3.84 -21.67
CA GLY A 134 -19.58 -4.08 -22.48
C GLY A 134 -20.75 -4.78 -21.77
N LYS A 135 -20.62 -5.16 -20.50
CA LYS A 135 -21.66 -5.91 -19.78
C LYS A 135 -22.86 -5.03 -19.40
N ALA A 136 -24.06 -5.60 -19.49
CA ALA A 136 -25.28 -4.95 -19.07
C ALA A 136 -25.33 -4.69 -17.54
N ALA A 137 -26.23 -3.82 -17.10
CA ALA A 137 -26.33 -3.42 -15.68
C ALA A 137 -26.51 -4.62 -14.70
N PRO A 138 -27.36 -5.64 -14.97
CA PRO A 138 -27.46 -6.80 -14.09
C PRO A 138 -26.19 -7.68 -14.10
N GLU A 139 -25.68 -7.98 -15.30
CA GLU A 139 -24.53 -8.89 -15.48
C GLU A 139 -23.27 -8.35 -14.83
N ALA A 140 -22.94 -7.07 -15.03
CA ALA A 140 -21.75 -6.57 -14.39
C ALA A 140 -21.95 -6.41 -12.87
N LYS A 141 -23.18 -6.40 -12.32
CA LYS A 141 -23.36 -6.40 -10.85
C LYS A 141 -23.00 -7.76 -10.29
N GLN A 142 -23.46 -8.82 -10.95
CA GLN A 142 -23.00 -10.18 -10.67
C GLN A 142 -21.48 -10.30 -10.83
N ARG A 143 -20.90 -9.66 -11.84
CA ARG A 143 -19.44 -9.63 -12.00
C ARG A 143 -18.73 -8.97 -10.82
N LEU A 144 -19.22 -7.83 -10.31
CA LEU A 144 -18.63 -7.20 -9.12
C LEU A 144 -18.67 -8.13 -7.91
N THR A 145 -19.80 -8.83 -7.69
CA THR A 145 -19.92 -9.85 -6.63
C THR A 145 -18.94 -11.00 -6.82
N HIS A 146 -18.71 -11.43 -8.07
CA HIS A 146 -17.70 -12.46 -8.36
C HIS A 146 -16.29 -11.98 -8.03
N LEU A 147 -15.90 -10.81 -8.53
CA LEU A 147 -14.59 -10.21 -8.26
C LEU A 147 -14.35 -10.06 -6.75
N SER A 148 -15.36 -9.62 -6.00
CA SER A 148 -15.25 -9.48 -4.54
C SER A 148 -15.08 -10.82 -3.83
N SER A 149 -15.74 -11.88 -4.30
CA SER A 149 -15.58 -13.21 -3.73
C SER A 149 -14.17 -13.77 -3.92
N GLU A 150 -13.58 -13.56 -5.10
CA GLU A 150 -12.20 -13.97 -5.41
C GLU A 150 -11.19 -13.17 -4.56
N VAL A 151 -11.36 -11.85 -4.47
CA VAL A 151 -10.53 -11.00 -3.61
C VAL A 151 -10.65 -11.40 -2.14
N SER A 152 -11.86 -11.67 -1.65
CA SER A 152 -12.10 -12.13 -0.28
C SER A 152 -11.41 -13.47 0.01
N ALA A 153 -11.40 -14.39 -0.96
CA ALA A 153 -10.70 -15.66 -0.83
C ALA A 153 -9.18 -15.45 -0.72
N MET A 154 -8.61 -14.52 -1.48
CA MET A 154 -7.20 -14.14 -1.36
C MET A 154 -6.89 -13.55 0.02
N PHE A 155 -7.72 -12.62 0.51
CA PHE A 155 -7.58 -12.05 1.86
C PHE A 155 -7.61 -13.11 2.97
N SER A 156 -8.33 -14.21 2.76
CA SER A 156 -8.47 -15.30 3.74
C SER A 156 -7.33 -16.31 3.71
N SER A 157 -6.57 -16.38 2.62
CA SER A 157 -5.59 -17.46 2.37
C SER A 157 -4.15 -16.97 2.20
N THR A 158 -3.94 -15.68 1.96
CA THR A 158 -2.64 -15.07 1.66
C THR A 158 -1.96 -14.59 2.93
N CYS A 159 -0.66 -14.85 3.09
CA CYS A 159 0.13 -14.31 4.20
C CYS A 159 0.73 -12.94 3.84
N CYS A 160 1.06 -12.12 4.85
CA CYS A 160 1.61 -10.76 4.69
C CYS A 160 2.83 -10.67 3.76
N HIS A 161 3.71 -11.67 3.80
CA HIS A 161 4.95 -11.72 3.01
C HIS A 161 4.76 -12.35 1.63
N THR A 162 3.53 -12.66 1.23
CA THR A 162 3.27 -13.15 -0.13
C THR A 162 3.55 -12.02 -1.11
N LYS A 163 4.40 -12.27 -2.11
CA LYS A 163 4.73 -11.31 -3.16
C LYS A 163 3.94 -11.62 -4.43
N PHE A 164 3.31 -10.59 -4.97
CA PHE A 164 2.57 -10.62 -6.22
C PHE A 164 3.35 -9.89 -7.31
N TYR A 165 3.41 -10.44 -8.52
CA TYR A 165 4.08 -9.80 -9.65
C TYR A 165 3.33 -10.08 -10.96
N HIS A 166 3.37 -9.14 -11.91
CA HIS A 166 2.61 -9.28 -13.16
C HIS A 166 3.38 -10.03 -14.26
N LYS A 167 4.53 -9.49 -14.70
CA LYS A 167 5.41 -10.18 -15.67
C LYS A 167 6.85 -10.22 -15.19
N ASP A 168 7.31 -9.15 -14.57
CA ASP A 168 8.66 -9.03 -14.02
C ASP A 168 8.65 -9.37 -12.52
N PRO A 169 9.27 -10.48 -12.08
CA PRO A 169 9.29 -10.87 -10.67
C PRO A 169 10.08 -9.92 -9.78
N THR A 170 10.93 -9.05 -10.36
CA THR A 170 11.65 -8.02 -9.60
C THR A 170 10.76 -6.84 -9.23
N LYS A 171 9.65 -6.65 -9.95
CA LYS A 171 8.67 -5.58 -9.74
C LYS A 171 7.41 -6.09 -9.07
N GLY A 172 7.58 -6.75 -7.93
CA GLY A 172 6.47 -7.26 -7.15
C GLY A 172 5.95 -6.26 -6.12
N ILE A 173 4.83 -6.63 -5.52
CA ILE A 173 4.23 -5.98 -4.34
C ILE A 173 3.90 -7.04 -3.30
N PHE A 174 4.19 -6.77 -2.03
CA PHE A 174 3.82 -7.67 -0.94
C PHE A 174 2.38 -7.47 -0.51
N PHE A 175 1.73 -8.54 -0.02
CA PHE A 175 0.35 -8.46 0.45
C PHE A 175 0.15 -7.38 1.53
N GLN A 176 1.10 -7.26 2.46
CA GLN A 176 1.07 -6.22 3.51
C GLN A 176 1.14 -4.78 2.97
N GLU A 177 1.66 -4.58 1.76
CA GLU A 177 1.67 -3.26 1.11
C GLU A 177 0.34 -2.94 0.43
N VAL A 178 -0.54 -3.94 0.26
CA VAL A 178 -1.88 -3.79 -0.33
C VAL A 178 -2.93 -3.55 0.76
N VAL A 179 -2.85 -4.34 1.84
CA VAL A 179 -3.79 -4.29 2.97
C VAL A 179 -3.77 -2.91 3.62
N GLY A 180 -4.95 -2.32 3.80
CA GLY A 180 -5.13 -1.00 4.39
C GLY A 180 -5.04 0.16 3.40
N TYR A 181 -4.56 -0.08 2.17
CA TYR A 181 -4.17 0.98 1.24
C TYR A 181 -5.04 1.08 -0.02
N VAL A 182 -5.75 0.01 -0.43
CA VAL A 182 -6.56 0.04 -1.66
C VAL A 182 -8.06 0.12 -1.40
N ALA A 183 -8.56 -0.60 -0.39
CA ALA A 183 -9.98 -0.69 -0.10
C ALA A 183 -10.58 0.64 0.38
N ASP A 184 -11.87 0.83 0.10
CA ASP A 184 -12.69 1.95 0.57
C ASP A 184 -12.05 3.34 0.35
N ARG A 185 -11.87 4.12 1.43
CA ARG A 185 -11.35 5.49 1.43
C ARG A 185 -9.85 5.56 1.73
N ALA A 186 -9.15 4.44 1.63
CA ALA A 186 -7.72 4.41 1.86
C ALA A 186 -6.95 5.26 0.84
N TRP A 187 -5.89 5.92 1.31
CA TRP A 187 -4.91 6.53 0.42
C TRP A 187 -4.03 5.41 -0.14
N LEU A 188 -3.96 5.28 -1.46
CA LEU A 188 -3.00 4.36 -2.07
C LEU A 188 -1.61 4.75 -1.57
N ASN A 189 -0.78 3.79 -1.16
CA ASN A 189 0.63 4.08 -0.91
C ASN A 189 1.43 4.11 -2.23
N ASP A 190 2.72 4.39 -2.14
CA ASP A 190 3.59 4.50 -3.32
C ASP A 190 3.82 3.12 -3.98
N ALA A 191 3.92 2.05 -3.18
CA ALA A 191 4.09 0.68 -3.68
C ALA A 191 2.92 0.25 -4.58
N VAL A 192 1.68 0.41 -4.09
CA VAL A 192 0.45 0.13 -4.83
C VAL A 192 0.38 0.95 -6.11
N LEU A 193 0.65 2.26 -6.05
CA LEU A 193 0.59 3.13 -7.23
C LEU A 193 1.63 2.73 -8.28
N ASN A 194 2.87 2.48 -7.87
CA ASN A 194 3.94 2.04 -8.77
C ASN A 194 3.62 0.70 -9.42
N TYR A 195 3.09 -0.24 -8.64
CA TYR A 195 2.64 -1.53 -9.15
C TYR A 195 1.51 -1.38 -10.18
N ALA A 196 0.56 -0.46 -9.93
CA ALA A 196 -0.47 -0.11 -10.91
C ALA A 196 0.15 0.35 -12.24
N LEU A 197 1.06 1.33 -12.18
CA LEU A 197 1.68 1.89 -13.38
C LEU A 197 2.50 0.86 -14.14
N ASP A 198 3.22 -0.02 -13.43
CA ASP A 198 3.95 -1.12 -14.07
C ASP A 198 2.99 -2.02 -14.83
N ILE A 199 1.90 -2.48 -14.21
CA ILE A 199 0.86 -3.30 -14.85
C ILE A 199 0.27 -2.62 -16.09
N ILE A 200 -0.07 -1.33 -15.97
CA ILE A 200 -0.70 -0.55 -17.04
C ILE A 200 0.24 -0.50 -18.24
N THR A 201 1.54 -0.29 -18.01
CA THR A 201 2.55 -0.08 -19.05
C THR A 201 3.22 -1.35 -19.59
N THR A 202 3.17 -2.48 -18.90
CA THR A 202 3.99 -3.67 -19.21
C THR A 202 3.81 -4.21 -20.64
N SER A 203 2.66 -3.97 -21.26
CA SER A 203 2.34 -4.47 -22.61
C SER A 203 2.34 -3.36 -23.68
N HIS A 204 2.75 -2.14 -23.34
CA HIS A 204 2.63 -0.96 -24.22
C HIS A 204 4.01 -0.44 -24.64
N VAL A 205 4.33 -0.62 -25.91
CA VAL A 205 5.55 -0.08 -26.52
C VAL A 205 5.46 1.45 -26.58
N GLY A 206 6.57 2.13 -26.32
CA GLY A 206 6.65 3.58 -26.38
C GLY A 206 5.96 4.30 -25.21
N VAL A 207 5.77 3.65 -24.06
CA VAL A 207 5.29 4.32 -22.85
C VAL A 207 6.40 4.39 -21.83
N HIS A 208 6.70 5.60 -21.35
CA HIS A 208 7.69 5.83 -20.31
C HIS A 208 7.05 6.46 -19.07
N VAL A 209 7.06 5.75 -17.94
CA VAL A 209 6.58 6.28 -16.66
C VAL A 209 7.77 6.78 -15.85
N LEU A 210 7.69 8.03 -15.45
CA LEU A 210 8.63 8.65 -14.54
C LEU A 210 8.20 8.42 -13.09
N SER A 211 9.17 8.19 -12.23
CA SER A 211 8.93 8.04 -10.80
C SER A 211 8.38 9.33 -10.19
N SER A 212 7.41 9.20 -9.28
CA SER A 212 6.80 10.34 -8.60
C SER A 212 7.77 11.11 -7.72
N PHE A 213 8.85 10.47 -7.26
CA PHE A 213 9.91 11.08 -6.46
C PHE A 213 10.73 12.12 -7.25
N VAL A 214 10.69 12.06 -8.58
CA VAL A 214 11.48 12.94 -9.44
C VAL A 214 11.00 14.40 -9.35
N ALA A 215 9.73 14.62 -8.95
CA ALA A 215 9.20 15.96 -8.73
C ALA A 215 9.88 16.70 -7.55
N ASP A 216 10.38 15.97 -6.54
CA ASP A 216 11.05 16.55 -5.36
C ASP A 216 12.58 16.57 -5.49
N GLN A 217 13.14 15.84 -6.45
CA GLN A 217 14.58 15.83 -6.71
C GLN A 217 15.07 17.15 -7.33
N ARG A 218 16.32 17.52 -7.04
CA ARG A 218 16.98 18.71 -7.62
C ARG A 218 17.20 18.56 -9.13
N THR A 219 17.43 17.34 -9.60
CA THR A 219 17.63 17.00 -11.01
C THR A 219 16.88 15.71 -11.33
N PHE A 220 16.27 15.67 -12.50
CA PHE A 220 15.71 14.42 -13.03
C PHE A 220 16.85 13.41 -13.25
N LEU A 221 16.55 12.12 -13.13
CA LEU A 221 17.47 11.04 -13.53
C LEU A 221 17.84 11.21 -15.01
N SER A 222 18.98 10.64 -15.43
CA SER A 222 19.39 10.69 -16.83
C SER A 222 18.29 10.11 -17.75
N PRO A 223 18.02 10.74 -18.91
CA PRO A 223 17.05 10.22 -19.85
C PRO A 223 17.36 8.79 -20.32
N PRO A 224 16.33 7.99 -20.66
CA PRO A 224 16.51 6.69 -21.28
C PRO A 224 17.36 6.80 -22.56
N ARG A 225 18.06 5.71 -22.91
CA ARG A 225 18.79 5.62 -24.19
C ARG A 225 17.87 5.56 -25.41
N ALA A 226 16.60 5.20 -25.20
CA ALA A 226 15.61 5.16 -26.28
C ALA A 226 15.35 6.57 -26.84
N LYS A 227 14.87 6.67 -28.08
CA LYS A 227 14.57 7.97 -28.72
C LYS A 227 13.30 8.57 -28.13
N LEU A 228 13.27 9.87 -27.80
CA LEU A 228 12.07 10.54 -27.31
C LEU A 228 10.89 10.38 -28.27
N PHE A 229 11.08 10.67 -29.56
CA PHE A 229 10.04 10.53 -30.59
C PHE A 229 9.73 9.08 -31.00
N SER A 230 10.33 8.08 -30.33
CA SER A 230 9.84 6.69 -30.40
C SER A 230 8.80 6.39 -29.31
N MET A 231 8.62 7.32 -28.36
CA MET A 231 7.57 7.24 -27.36
C MET A 231 6.23 7.67 -27.96
N ARG A 232 5.16 7.11 -27.43
CA ARG A 232 3.78 7.53 -27.57
C ARG A 232 3.35 8.37 -26.37
N PHE A 233 3.76 7.95 -25.16
CA PHE A 233 3.45 8.66 -23.92
C PHE A 233 4.64 8.73 -22.96
N VAL A 234 4.85 9.89 -22.36
CA VAL A 234 5.65 10.04 -21.13
C VAL A 234 4.72 10.45 -20.00
N ILE A 235 4.69 9.68 -18.91
CA ILE A 235 3.72 9.83 -17.83
C ILE A 235 4.44 10.17 -16.54
N LEU A 236 3.96 11.20 -15.84
CA LEU A 236 4.46 11.60 -14.53
C LEU A 236 3.30 11.80 -13.56
N LEU A 237 3.20 10.94 -12.55
CA LEU A 237 2.39 11.23 -11.37
C LEU A 237 3.20 12.06 -10.38
N ILE A 238 2.61 13.13 -9.86
CA ILE A 238 3.28 14.10 -9.01
C ILE A 238 2.66 14.05 -7.62
N ASN A 239 3.50 13.93 -6.60
CA ASN A 239 3.10 14.17 -5.23
C ASN A 239 3.40 15.63 -4.84
N ILE A 240 2.38 16.48 -4.83
CA ILE A 240 2.50 17.87 -4.42
C ILE A 240 2.29 17.98 -2.91
N VAL A 241 3.32 18.42 -2.18
CA VAL A 241 3.31 18.63 -0.72
C VAL A 241 2.89 17.36 0.03
N SER A 242 3.46 16.23 -0.37
CA SER A 242 3.33 14.93 0.31
C SER A 242 1.90 14.39 0.49
N SER A 243 0.90 15.00 -0.12
CA SER A 243 -0.51 14.70 0.15
C SER A 243 -1.43 14.84 -1.06
N HIS A 244 -1.04 15.58 -2.09
CA HIS A 244 -1.90 15.85 -3.23
C HIS A 244 -1.31 15.29 -4.52
N TRP A 245 -2.04 14.37 -5.14
CA TRP A 245 -1.57 13.65 -6.31
C TRP A 245 -2.22 14.17 -7.58
N THR A 246 -1.37 14.50 -8.56
CA THR A 246 -1.76 14.98 -9.88
C THR A 246 -1.02 14.21 -10.96
N LEU A 247 -1.45 14.35 -12.21
CA LEU A 247 -0.91 13.63 -13.35
C LEU A 247 -0.52 14.61 -14.46
N ILE A 248 0.65 14.38 -15.05
CA ILE A 248 1.05 14.97 -16.32
C ILE A 248 1.24 13.83 -17.33
N VAL A 249 0.54 13.90 -18.46
CA VAL A 249 0.71 12.99 -19.59
C VAL A 249 1.25 13.79 -20.76
N VAL A 250 2.42 13.41 -21.26
CA VAL A 250 3.03 13.99 -22.45
C VAL A 250 2.73 13.03 -23.60
N ALA A 251 1.84 13.44 -24.51
CA ALA A 251 1.56 12.73 -25.75
C ALA A 251 2.60 13.14 -26.80
N VAL A 252 3.27 12.14 -27.37
CA VAL A 252 4.30 12.33 -28.40
C VAL A 252 3.73 11.81 -29.72
N HIS A 253 3.56 12.70 -30.69
CA HIS A 253 2.90 12.40 -31.95
C HIS A 253 3.89 12.08 -33.06
N ARG A 254 3.42 11.37 -34.09
CA ARG A 254 4.26 10.87 -35.19
C ARG A 254 4.99 11.94 -36.00
N HIS A 255 4.52 13.19 -35.98
CA HIS A 255 5.09 14.30 -36.75
C HIS A 255 6.01 15.21 -35.92
N GLY A 256 6.51 14.72 -34.79
CA GLY A 256 7.42 15.50 -33.93
C GLY A 256 6.71 16.53 -33.04
N THR A 257 5.38 16.55 -33.02
CA THR A 257 4.61 17.42 -32.13
C THR A 257 4.44 16.77 -30.75
N ILE A 258 4.35 17.62 -29.72
CA ILE A 258 4.17 17.20 -28.33
C ILE A 258 2.95 17.94 -27.77
N THR A 259 2.05 17.21 -27.13
CA THR A 259 0.93 17.77 -26.37
C THR A 259 1.03 17.32 -24.93
N VAL A 260 0.75 18.22 -23.98
CA VAL A 260 0.82 17.94 -22.55
C VAL A 260 -0.56 18.03 -21.96
N HIS A 261 -1.04 16.93 -21.40
CA HIS A 261 -2.30 16.90 -20.65
C HIS A 261 -2.00 16.95 -19.15
N MET A 262 -2.53 17.97 -18.48
CA MET A 262 -2.42 18.14 -17.03
C MET A 262 -3.75 17.80 -16.37
N TYR A 263 -3.71 16.94 -15.36
CA TYR A 263 -4.89 16.48 -14.65
C TYR A 263 -4.71 16.61 -13.13
N ASP A 264 -5.61 17.39 -12.52
CA ASP A 264 -5.79 17.50 -11.08
C ASP A 264 -7.21 17.00 -10.72
N PRO A 265 -7.34 15.85 -10.03
CA PRO A 265 -8.64 15.33 -9.62
C PRO A 265 -9.43 16.26 -8.67
N LEU A 266 -8.79 17.22 -7.99
CA LEU A 266 -9.46 18.25 -7.18
C LEU A 266 -9.70 19.57 -7.93
N CYS A 267 -9.11 19.74 -9.12
CA CYS A 267 -9.21 20.95 -9.94
C CYS A 267 -8.96 22.27 -9.20
N THR A 268 -8.02 22.32 -8.27
CA THR A 268 -7.76 23.54 -7.50
C THR A 268 -6.76 24.46 -8.21
N THR A 269 -7.01 25.77 -8.22
CA THR A 269 -6.14 26.74 -8.89
C THR A 269 -4.72 26.81 -8.31
N GLY A 270 -4.56 26.55 -7.02
CA GLY A 270 -3.26 26.57 -6.34
C GLY A 270 -2.34 25.42 -6.77
N TYR A 271 -2.87 24.22 -6.96
CA TYR A 271 -2.08 23.08 -7.43
C TYR A 271 -1.74 23.19 -8.92
N ARG A 272 -2.60 23.83 -9.73
CA ARG A 272 -2.31 24.08 -11.16
C ARG A 272 -1.03 24.87 -11.38
N LYS A 273 -0.88 26.00 -10.69
CA LYS A 273 0.35 26.82 -10.76
C LYS A 273 1.60 26.02 -10.38
N ARG A 274 1.49 25.09 -9.44
CA ARG A 274 2.61 24.22 -9.04
C ARG A 274 2.94 23.18 -10.10
N MET A 275 1.93 22.58 -10.74
CA MET A 275 2.14 21.65 -11.85
C MET A 275 2.80 22.33 -13.05
N GLU A 276 2.32 23.53 -13.43
CA GLU A 276 2.95 24.34 -14.49
C GLU A 276 4.40 24.67 -14.15
N LYS A 277 4.70 25.00 -12.89
CA LYS A 277 6.08 25.21 -12.45
C LYS A 277 6.92 23.93 -12.58
N ILE A 278 6.40 22.76 -12.21
CA ILE A 278 7.10 21.48 -12.35
C ILE A 278 7.34 21.15 -13.82
N TRP A 279 6.35 21.40 -14.68
CA TRP A 279 6.48 21.28 -16.13
C TRP A 279 7.61 22.15 -16.67
N THR A 280 7.51 23.48 -16.50
CA THR A 280 8.44 24.44 -17.09
C THR A 280 9.84 24.33 -16.51
N ALA A 281 9.99 24.14 -15.20
CA ALA A 281 11.28 24.15 -14.55
C ALA A 281 11.98 22.78 -14.55
N LYS A 282 11.26 21.68 -14.80
CA LYS A 282 11.84 20.33 -14.69
C LYS A 282 11.53 19.41 -15.86
N LEU A 283 10.26 19.10 -16.12
CA LEU A 283 9.91 18.08 -17.11
C LEU A 283 10.24 18.53 -18.55
N LEU A 284 9.94 19.78 -18.92
CA LEU A 284 10.28 20.32 -20.24
C LEU A 284 11.80 20.34 -20.51
N PRO A 285 12.65 20.87 -19.60
CA PRO A 285 14.11 20.76 -19.74
C PRO A 285 14.61 19.31 -19.85
N TYR A 286 14.01 18.39 -19.09
CA TYR A 286 14.34 16.97 -19.16
C TYR A 286 14.04 16.37 -20.54
N LEU A 287 12.87 16.66 -21.13
CA LEU A 287 12.52 16.19 -22.46
C LEU A 287 13.43 16.78 -23.55
N ARG A 288 13.80 18.06 -23.44
CA ARG A 288 14.78 18.68 -24.34
C ARG A 288 16.14 18.01 -24.24
N ALA A 289 16.62 17.76 -23.02
CA ALA A 289 17.87 17.05 -22.80
C ALA A 289 17.83 15.62 -23.35
N TRP A 290 16.70 14.92 -23.21
CA TRP A 290 16.50 13.59 -23.78
C TRP A 290 16.64 13.61 -25.31
N HIS A 291 15.96 14.54 -25.98
CA HIS A 291 16.05 14.74 -27.42
C HIS A 291 17.49 15.04 -27.88
N SER A 292 18.12 16.04 -27.26
CA SER A 292 19.49 16.45 -27.61
C SER A 292 20.54 15.36 -27.34
N GLN A 293 20.38 14.58 -26.26
CA GLN A 293 21.26 13.45 -25.96
C GLN A 293 21.26 12.43 -27.09
N TRP A 294 20.09 12.10 -27.64
CA TRP A 294 19.98 11.17 -28.76
C TRP A 294 20.61 11.75 -30.04
N GLU A 295 20.32 13.02 -30.36
CA GLU A 295 20.88 13.68 -31.56
C GLU A 295 22.41 13.71 -31.54
N SER A 296 23.01 13.93 -30.38
CA SER A 296 24.47 13.95 -30.23
C SER A 296 25.14 12.59 -30.48
N GLN A 297 24.38 11.49 -30.35
CA GLN A 297 24.89 10.13 -30.44
C GLN A 297 24.74 9.51 -31.84
N VAL A 298 23.91 10.10 -32.70
CA VAL A 298 23.58 9.53 -34.01
C VAL A 298 24.06 10.44 -35.14
N ALA A 299 24.81 9.89 -36.09
CA ALA A 299 25.39 10.64 -37.22
C ALA A 299 24.35 11.25 -38.20
N ARG A 300 23.06 10.88 -38.06
CA ARG A 300 21.94 11.45 -38.82
C ARG A 300 21.13 12.36 -37.90
N LYS A 301 21.00 13.64 -38.27
CA LYS A 301 20.04 14.57 -37.66
C LYS A 301 18.63 14.01 -37.73
N GLU A 302 17.81 14.27 -36.71
CA GLU A 302 16.41 13.89 -36.73
C GLU A 302 15.64 14.50 -37.90
N GLU A 303 14.56 13.83 -38.32
CA GLU A 303 13.59 14.40 -39.27
C GLU A 303 12.82 15.59 -38.67
N HIS A 304 12.71 15.68 -37.33
CA HIS A 304 11.90 16.69 -36.65
C HIS A 304 12.68 17.33 -35.49
N PRO A 305 12.81 18.67 -35.44
CA PRO A 305 13.38 19.35 -34.28
C PRO A 305 12.44 19.24 -33.08
N PHE A 306 12.99 19.40 -31.85
CA PHE A 306 12.14 19.59 -30.68
C PHE A 306 11.25 20.84 -30.88
N PRO A 307 9.94 20.75 -30.63
CA PRO A 307 9.03 21.87 -30.89
C PRO A 307 9.36 23.08 -30.02
N ALA A 308 9.36 24.27 -30.62
CA ALA A 308 9.67 25.52 -29.92
C ALA A 308 8.66 25.77 -28.78
N ASP A 309 7.38 25.59 -29.10
CA ASP A 309 6.25 25.70 -28.20
C ASP A 309 5.56 24.34 -28.03
N VAL A 310 5.08 24.07 -26.82
CA VAL A 310 4.41 22.83 -26.46
C VAL A 310 3.02 23.17 -25.95
N ASP A 311 2.00 22.61 -26.59
CA ASP A 311 0.60 22.83 -26.20
C ASP A 311 0.30 22.13 -24.88
N ILE A 312 -0.31 22.88 -23.95
CA ILE A 312 -0.74 22.38 -22.65
C ILE A 312 -2.27 22.40 -22.60
N GLU A 313 -2.85 21.22 -22.39
CA GLU A 313 -4.27 21.02 -22.19
C GLU A 313 -4.56 20.68 -20.72
N TRP A 314 -5.50 21.41 -20.12
CA TRP A 314 -5.98 21.12 -18.77
C TRP A 314 -7.20 20.23 -18.81
N LEU A 315 -7.07 19.01 -18.28
CA LEU A 315 -8.19 18.08 -18.11
C LEU A 315 -8.98 18.49 -16.86
N MET A 316 -10.11 19.16 -17.09
CA MET A 316 -10.99 19.69 -16.03
C MET A 316 -11.91 18.63 -15.42
N SER A 317 -12.11 17.52 -16.12
CA SER A 317 -13.00 16.44 -15.73
C SER A 317 -12.33 15.07 -15.93
N PRO A 318 -12.81 14.06 -15.19
CA PRO A 318 -13.74 14.15 -14.08
C PRO A 318 -13.03 14.54 -12.78
N MET A 319 -13.76 15.23 -11.91
CA MET A 319 -13.30 15.48 -10.53
C MET A 319 -13.55 14.24 -9.66
N GLN A 320 -12.72 14.04 -8.65
CA GLN A 320 -12.97 13.00 -7.66
C GLN A 320 -14.16 13.38 -6.75
N PRO A 321 -14.92 12.39 -6.25
CA PRO A 321 -16.07 12.62 -5.37
C PRO A 321 -15.72 12.83 -3.89
N ASP A 322 -14.43 12.80 -3.54
CA ASP A 322 -13.96 12.78 -2.16
C ASP A 322 -12.55 13.40 -2.00
N GLY A 323 -11.94 13.35 -0.82
CA GLY A 323 -10.59 13.88 -0.57
C GLY A 323 -9.45 12.84 -0.68
N TYR A 324 -9.77 11.59 -1.00
CA TYR A 324 -8.93 10.40 -0.76
C TYR A 324 -8.65 9.59 -2.04
N SER A 325 -9.33 9.88 -3.14
CA SER A 325 -9.29 9.10 -4.38
C SER A 325 -8.35 9.66 -5.46
N ARG A 326 -7.67 10.78 -5.19
CA ARG A 326 -6.76 11.46 -6.13
C ARG A 326 -5.73 10.53 -6.78
N ARG A 327 -5.14 9.59 -6.02
CA ARG A 327 -4.17 8.62 -6.56
C ARG A 327 -4.80 7.58 -7.50
N VAL A 328 -5.94 6.99 -7.14
CA VAL A 328 -6.63 6.02 -8.01
C VAL A 328 -7.17 6.71 -9.26
N MET A 329 -7.63 7.95 -9.14
CA MET A 329 -8.05 8.77 -10.28
C MET A 329 -6.88 9.06 -11.23
N GLY A 330 -5.69 9.39 -10.71
CA GLY A 330 -4.49 9.59 -11.54
C GLY A 330 -4.07 8.31 -12.27
N ALA A 331 -4.10 7.16 -11.60
CA ALA A 331 -3.81 5.86 -12.23
C ALA A 331 -4.86 5.50 -13.30
N ALA A 332 -6.14 5.76 -13.03
CA ALA A 332 -7.22 5.51 -13.99
C ALA A 332 -7.16 6.45 -15.20
N MET A 333 -6.79 7.71 -15.02
CA MET A 333 -6.56 8.63 -16.12
C MET A 333 -5.38 8.16 -16.99
N ALA A 334 -4.26 7.79 -16.36
CA ALA A 334 -3.10 7.23 -17.08
C ALA A 334 -3.46 5.95 -17.85
N TYR A 335 -4.27 5.07 -17.25
CA TYR A 335 -4.81 3.89 -17.92
C TYR A 335 -5.60 4.26 -19.18
N SER A 336 -6.50 5.24 -19.10
CA SER A 336 -7.31 5.65 -20.24
C SER A 336 -6.44 6.07 -21.43
N PHE A 337 -5.47 6.99 -21.20
CA PHE A 337 -4.53 7.43 -22.24
C PHE A 337 -3.79 6.28 -22.91
N ILE A 338 -3.33 5.30 -22.12
CA ILE A 338 -2.55 4.18 -22.65
C ILE A 338 -3.42 3.21 -23.46
N TYR A 339 -4.65 2.92 -23.01
CA TYR A 339 -5.52 1.92 -23.63
C TYR A 339 -6.44 2.50 -24.71
N GLY A 340 -6.27 3.77 -25.08
CA GLY A 340 -6.88 4.38 -26.27
C GLY A 340 -8.05 5.33 -26.00
N GLY A 341 -8.31 5.70 -24.75
CA GLY A 341 -9.19 6.81 -24.41
C GLY A 341 -8.41 8.11 -24.18
N CYS A 342 -8.92 9.26 -24.59
CA CYS A 342 -8.33 10.57 -24.26
C CYS A 342 -8.90 11.14 -22.95
N GLY A 343 -9.12 10.28 -21.96
CA GLY A 343 -9.80 10.64 -20.70
C GLY A 343 -10.88 9.64 -20.31
N PHE A 344 -11.57 9.91 -19.22
CA PHE A 344 -12.70 9.09 -18.79
C PHE A 344 -13.86 9.23 -19.78
N THR A 345 -14.62 8.16 -20.01
CA THR A 345 -15.86 8.24 -20.81
C THR A 345 -17.00 8.96 -20.09
N VAL A 346 -16.84 9.20 -18.78
CA VAL A 346 -17.83 9.86 -17.92
C VAL A 346 -17.30 11.17 -17.37
N ASP A 347 -18.14 12.21 -17.43
CA ASP A 347 -17.80 13.54 -16.92
C ASP A 347 -17.86 13.65 -15.39
N ALA A 348 -18.68 12.81 -14.75
CA ALA A 348 -18.89 12.79 -13.31
C ALA A 348 -18.57 11.42 -12.71
N ILE A 349 -17.70 11.40 -11.70
CA ILE A 349 -17.29 10.19 -10.99
C ILE A 349 -17.95 10.21 -9.61
N THR A 350 -18.79 9.22 -9.33
CA THR A 350 -19.42 9.04 -8.01
C THR A 350 -18.54 8.18 -7.09
N ARG A 351 -18.85 8.18 -5.79
CA ARG A 351 -18.17 7.30 -4.82
C ARG A 351 -18.27 5.82 -5.20
N ASP A 352 -19.41 5.41 -5.74
CA ASP A 352 -19.59 4.03 -6.17
C ASP A 352 -18.75 3.68 -7.41
N VAL A 353 -18.53 4.64 -8.32
CA VAL A 353 -17.59 4.44 -9.44
C VAL A 353 -16.17 4.22 -8.91
N VAL A 354 -15.73 5.03 -7.93
CA VAL A 354 -14.43 4.83 -7.26
C VAL A 354 -14.35 3.47 -6.57
N LYS A 355 -15.42 3.01 -5.90
CA LYS A 355 -15.44 1.67 -5.30
C LYS A 355 -15.18 0.58 -6.33
N VAL A 356 -15.82 0.69 -7.51
CA VAL A 356 -15.63 -0.26 -8.61
C VAL A 356 -14.18 -0.21 -9.13
N MET A 357 -13.60 0.98 -9.31
CA MET A 357 -12.18 1.13 -9.68
C MET A 357 -11.26 0.41 -8.68
N ARG A 358 -11.47 0.62 -7.38
CA ARG A 358 -10.67 0.04 -6.31
C ARG A 358 -10.82 -1.48 -6.21
N LEU A 359 -12.04 -2.01 -6.37
CA LEU A 359 -12.28 -3.45 -6.37
C LEU A 359 -11.58 -4.13 -7.56
N ARG A 360 -11.73 -3.58 -8.76
CA ARG A 360 -11.04 -4.11 -9.95
C ARG A 360 -9.53 -4.04 -9.79
N PHE A 361 -9.03 -2.97 -9.20
CA PHE A 361 -7.61 -2.83 -8.95
C PHE A 361 -7.10 -3.85 -7.93
N LEU A 362 -7.80 -4.06 -6.81
CA LEU A 362 -7.52 -5.14 -5.86
C LEU A 362 -7.49 -6.51 -6.56
N TRP A 363 -8.49 -6.78 -7.40
CA TRP A 363 -8.56 -8.03 -8.15
C TRP A 363 -7.37 -8.19 -9.10
N VAL A 364 -6.97 -7.14 -9.83
CA VAL A 364 -5.80 -7.20 -10.71
C VAL A 364 -4.52 -7.49 -9.93
N ILE A 365 -4.36 -6.92 -8.73
CA ILE A 365 -3.20 -7.20 -7.87
C ILE A 365 -3.22 -8.63 -7.35
N LEU A 366 -4.34 -9.06 -6.76
CA LEU A 366 -4.35 -10.30 -5.95
C LEU A 366 -4.72 -11.53 -6.76
N CYS A 367 -5.57 -11.39 -7.77
CA CYS A 367 -6.11 -12.49 -8.57
C CYS A 367 -5.56 -12.48 -10.00
N GLY A 368 -5.25 -11.29 -10.53
CA GLY A 368 -4.72 -11.10 -11.90
C GLY A 368 -3.19 -11.15 -12.01
N SER A 369 -2.48 -11.42 -10.91
CA SER A 369 -1.01 -11.45 -10.85
C SER A 369 -0.49 -12.81 -10.44
N HIS A 370 0.76 -13.10 -10.80
CA HIS A 370 1.44 -14.29 -10.33
C HIS A 370 1.84 -14.15 -8.87
N VAL A 371 1.80 -15.27 -8.16
CA VAL A 371 2.23 -15.36 -6.76
C VAL A 371 3.64 -15.94 -6.76
N GLU A 372 4.57 -15.24 -6.11
CA GLU A 372 5.90 -15.78 -5.86
C GLU A 372 5.79 -16.92 -4.84
N PRO A 373 6.30 -18.13 -5.15
CA PRO A 373 6.28 -19.23 -4.21
C PRO A 373 7.00 -18.81 -2.93
N ILE A 374 6.26 -18.81 -1.81
CA ILE A 374 6.87 -18.63 -0.49
C ILE A 374 7.74 -19.87 -0.24
N GLU A 375 8.97 -19.68 0.25
CA GLU A 375 9.85 -20.78 0.62
C GLU A 375 9.11 -21.81 1.49
N GLU A 376 9.30 -23.09 1.20
CA GLU A 376 8.58 -24.18 1.87
C GLU A 376 8.82 -24.18 3.39
N SER A 377 10.01 -23.75 3.82
CA SER A 377 10.37 -23.52 5.23
C SER A 377 9.44 -22.49 5.89
N LEU A 378 9.25 -21.34 5.27
CA LEU A 378 8.39 -20.26 5.74
C LEU A 378 6.90 -20.66 5.70
N GLN A 379 6.47 -21.42 4.69
CA GLN A 379 5.10 -21.95 4.66
C GLN A 379 4.84 -22.95 5.77
N THR A 380 5.81 -23.84 6.03
CA THR A 380 5.72 -24.84 7.10
C THR A 380 5.67 -24.16 8.46
N GLU A 381 6.51 -23.15 8.65
CA GLU A 381 6.55 -22.34 9.87
C GLU A 381 5.25 -21.55 10.06
N ALA A 382 4.75 -20.88 9.02
CA ALA A 382 3.48 -20.16 9.09
C ALA A 382 2.29 -21.10 9.39
N LYS A 383 2.26 -22.31 8.81
CA LYS A 383 1.26 -23.34 9.14
C LYS A 383 1.40 -23.83 10.58
N ARG A 384 2.63 -24.00 11.08
CA ARG A 384 2.91 -24.40 12.47
C ARG A 384 2.40 -23.34 13.44
N ILE A 385 2.78 -22.09 13.22
CA ILE A 385 2.34 -20.93 14.02
C ILE A 385 0.82 -20.79 13.95
N GLY A 386 0.22 -20.88 12.75
CA GLY A 386 -1.23 -20.82 12.59
C GLY A 386 -1.97 -21.90 13.39
N LYS A 387 -1.44 -23.14 13.42
CA LYS A 387 -1.98 -24.23 14.26
C LYS A 387 -1.81 -23.94 15.75
N GLN A 388 -0.67 -23.41 16.19
CA GLN A 388 -0.40 -23.03 17.59
C GLN A 388 -1.36 -21.94 18.04
N ILE A 389 -1.54 -20.89 17.25
CA ILE A 389 -2.52 -19.83 17.48
C ILE A 389 -3.92 -20.46 17.54
N THR A 390 -4.37 -21.18 16.50
CA THR A 390 -5.71 -21.79 16.49
C THR A 390 -5.95 -22.72 17.69
N ALA A 391 -4.95 -23.48 18.12
CA ALA A 391 -5.04 -24.32 19.31
C ALA A 391 -5.14 -23.50 20.62
N ALA A 392 -4.42 -22.39 20.69
CA ALA A 392 -4.42 -21.49 21.84
C ALA A 392 -5.75 -20.70 21.97
N PHE A 393 -6.41 -20.35 20.86
CA PHE A 393 -7.60 -19.48 20.87
C PHE A 393 -8.90 -20.10 20.40
N GLY A 394 -8.85 -21.08 19.49
CA GLY A 394 -10.05 -21.67 18.88
C GLY A 394 -10.93 -22.43 19.88
N LYS A 395 -10.45 -22.70 21.09
CA LYS A 395 -11.24 -23.31 22.17
C LYS A 395 -12.09 -22.30 22.98
N GLY A 396 -11.92 -21.00 22.77
CA GLY A 396 -12.69 -19.94 23.45
C GLY A 396 -13.93 -19.44 22.72
N SER A 397 -14.06 -19.70 21.42
CA SER A 397 -15.02 -19.02 20.52
C SER A 397 -16.44 -19.62 20.51
N LYS A 398 -16.78 -20.54 21.42
CA LYS A 398 -18.07 -21.26 21.39
C LYS A 398 -19.29 -20.47 21.92
N LYS A 399 -19.20 -19.17 22.20
CA LYS A 399 -20.37 -18.37 22.62
C LYS A 399 -20.26 -16.88 22.27
N ILE A 400 -20.30 -16.50 20.98
CA ILE A 400 -20.83 -15.16 20.59
C ILE A 400 -21.44 -15.23 19.19
N TRP A 401 -22.41 -16.12 18.94
CA TRP A 401 -23.36 -15.95 17.84
C TRP A 401 -24.69 -16.54 18.32
N ASN A 402 -25.56 -15.66 18.81
CA ASN A 402 -27.02 -15.81 18.77
C ASN A 402 -27.55 -14.59 18.03
#